data_AF-A0A1I5C5T7-F1
#
_entry.id   AF-A0A1I5C5T7-F1
#
_cell.length_a   1.000
_cell.length_b   1.000
_cell.length_c   1.000
_cell.angle_alpha   90.00
_cell.angle_beta   90.00
_cell.angle_gamma   90.00
#
_symmetry.space_group_name_H-M   'P 1'
#
loop_
_entity.id
_entity.type
_entity.pdbx_description
1 polymer ?
#
loop_
_entity_poly.entity_id
_entity_poly.type
_entity_poly.pdbx_seq_one_letter_code
_entity_poly.pdbx_strand_id
1 'polypeptide(L)'
;MRFFYDCEFIEDGTTIELVSIGMVGEDGREFYAVSTEFDPERAGKWVRANVLPKLPPPSDRSWMSRARIREELLEFCTSASGDVELWAWIAAYDHVALCQLWGAMPALPRAMPRFTRELRQRWEDAGRPTLPPPPPDAHDALADARHNLRRWEVISEVLAAGAEAPAPGARA
;
A
#
# COMPACT_ATOMS: atom_id res chain seq x y z
N MET A 1 -10.19 -10.14 -4.00
CA MET A 1 -9.21 -9.40 -4.82
C MET A 1 -8.17 -8.77 -3.92
N ARG A 2 -6.90 -8.90 -4.28
CA ARG A 2 -5.77 -8.31 -3.55
C ARG A 2 -5.44 -6.92 -4.08
N PHE A 3 -5.17 -6.02 -3.14
CA PHE A 3 -4.72 -4.67 -3.39
C PHE A 3 -3.42 -4.43 -2.63
N PHE A 4 -2.42 -3.95 -3.34
CA PHE A 4 -1.11 -3.57 -2.82
C PHE A 4 -1.07 -2.06 -2.74
N TYR A 5 -0.72 -1.51 -1.58
CA TYR A 5 -0.75 -0.06 -1.40
C TYR A 5 0.45 0.44 -0.59
N ASP A 6 0.64 1.75 -0.64
CA ASP A 6 1.65 2.48 0.10
C ASP A 6 1.16 3.89 0.47
N CYS A 7 1.50 4.30 1.69
CA CYS A 7 1.31 5.57 2.38
C CYS A 7 2.51 6.53 2.35
N GLU A 8 2.39 7.74 1.79
CA GLU A 8 3.28 8.83 2.21
C GLU A 8 2.56 9.75 3.18
N PHE A 9 3.21 10.13 4.28
CA PHE A 9 2.61 10.93 5.34
C PHE A 9 3.63 11.74 6.15
N ILE A 10 3.14 12.76 6.85
CA ILE A 10 3.86 13.47 7.90
C ILE A 10 3.36 12.92 9.23
N GLU A 11 4.25 12.34 10.03
CA GLU A 11 3.95 11.85 11.38
C GLU A 11 4.84 12.53 12.43
N ASP A 12 4.30 12.71 13.63
CA ASP A 12 4.95 13.40 14.74
C ASP A 12 4.87 12.62 16.08
N GLY A 13 4.64 11.30 16.00
CA GLY A 13 4.36 10.46 17.16
C GLY A 13 2.98 10.66 17.80
N THR A 14 2.15 11.58 17.29
CA THR A 14 0.77 11.80 17.76
C THR A 14 -0.26 11.65 16.65
N THR A 15 0.03 12.24 15.48
CA THR A 15 -0.85 12.24 14.30
C THR A 15 -0.15 11.64 13.09
N ILE A 16 -0.96 11.21 12.11
CA ILE A 16 -0.50 10.77 10.80
C ILE A 16 -1.25 11.58 9.76
N GLU A 17 -0.57 12.55 9.16
CA GLU A 17 -1.13 13.42 8.13
C GLU A 17 -0.81 12.86 6.74
N LEU A 18 -1.82 12.28 6.10
CA LEU A 18 -1.68 11.69 4.77
C LEU A 18 -1.22 12.74 3.74
N VAL A 19 -0.09 12.49 3.10
CA VAL A 19 0.41 13.25 1.95
C VAL A 19 -0.13 12.64 0.66
N SER A 20 0.12 11.36 0.41
CA SER A 20 -0.38 10.66 -0.78
C SER A 20 -0.63 9.18 -0.51
N ILE A 21 -1.42 8.54 -1.38
CA ILE A 21 -1.70 7.11 -1.35
C ILE A 21 -1.68 6.56 -2.77
N GLY A 22 -0.96 5.45 -2.96
CA GLY A 22 -0.96 4.65 -4.18
C GLY A 22 -1.54 3.27 -3.89
N MET A 23 -2.36 2.74 -4.79
CA MET A 23 -2.93 1.41 -4.67
C MET A 23 -3.03 0.71 -6.03
N VAL A 24 -2.62 -0.55 -6.07
CA VAL A 24 -2.60 -1.40 -7.27
C VAL A 24 -3.37 -2.68 -7.00
N GLY A 25 -4.37 -2.98 -7.82
CA GLY A 25 -5.08 -4.25 -7.79
C GLY A 25 -4.28 -5.35 -8.48
N GLU A 26 -4.43 -6.60 -8.05
CA GLU A 26 -3.84 -7.75 -8.75
C GLU A 26 -4.37 -7.95 -10.19
N ASP A 27 -5.45 -7.23 -10.55
CA ASP A 27 -6.03 -7.15 -11.88
C ASP A 27 -5.41 -6.04 -12.77
N GLY A 28 -4.41 -5.32 -12.26
CA GLY A 28 -3.67 -4.28 -12.98
C GLY A 28 -4.31 -2.89 -12.95
N ARG A 29 -5.43 -2.70 -12.26
CA ARG A 29 -5.98 -1.35 -12.03
C ARG A 29 -5.14 -0.59 -11.01
N GLU A 30 -5.08 0.72 -11.18
CA GLU A 30 -4.28 1.60 -10.33
C GLU A 30 -5.09 2.80 -9.84
N PHE A 31 -4.82 3.20 -8.60
CA PHE A 31 -5.33 4.41 -7.97
C PHE A 31 -4.17 5.19 -7.37
N TYR A 32 -4.17 6.51 -7.56
CA TYR A 32 -3.20 7.40 -6.93
C TYR A 32 -3.84 8.73 -6.63
N ALA A 33 -3.60 9.23 -5.43
CA ALA A 33 -4.04 10.54 -5.01
C ALA A 33 -3.04 11.21 -4.06
N VAL A 34 -2.97 12.53 -4.15
CA VAL A 34 -2.27 13.42 -3.22
C VAL A 34 -3.31 14.22 -2.47
N SER A 35 -3.23 14.26 -1.14
CA SER A 35 -4.15 15.04 -0.34
C SER A 35 -3.90 16.53 -0.51
N THR A 36 -4.94 17.32 -0.72
CA THR A 36 -4.87 18.79 -0.69
C THR A 36 -4.90 19.37 0.74
N GLU A 37 -4.91 18.51 1.77
CA GLU A 37 -5.22 18.91 3.15
C GLU A 37 -4.04 18.78 4.12
N PHE A 38 -2.90 18.21 3.69
CA PHE A 38 -1.70 18.19 4.53
C PHE A 38 -0.99 19.55 4.50
N ASP A 39 -0.31 19.90 5.60
CA ASP A 39 0.54 21.09 5.64
C ASP A 39 1.99 20.72 5.31
N PRO A 40 2.53 21.10 4.13
CA PRO A 40 3.91 20.81 3.75
C PRO A 40 4.93 21.47 4.69
N GLU A 41 4.54 22.52 5.45
CA GLU A 41 5.45 23.18 6.37
C GLU A 41 5.76 22.34 7.62
N ARG A 42 4.87 21.41 7.97
CA ARG A 42 5.10 20.44 9.06
C ARG A 42 6.04 19.31 8.69
N ALA A 43 6.38 19.16 7.41
CA ALA A 43 7.25 18.09 6.94
C ALA A 43 8.65 18.20 7.55
N GLY A 44 9.12 17.10 8.12
CA GLY A 44 10.51 16.96 8.56
C GLY A 44 11.50 16.95 7.40
N LYS A 45 12.80 17.07 7.71
CA LYS A 45 13.88 17.14 6.70
C LYS A 45 13.84 15.99 5.70
N TRP A 46 13.50 14.78 6.17
CA TRP A 46 13.48 13.59 5.31
C TRP A 46 12.33 13.63 4.30
N VAL A 47 11.11 13.95 4.73
CA VAL A 47 9.93 14.08 3.86
C VAL A 47 10.13 15.18 2.82
N ARG A 48 10.69 16.33 3.24
CA ARG A 48 11.02 17.45 2.32
C ARG A 48 12.04 17.07 1.26
N ALA A 49 12.97 16.18 1.56
CA ALA A 49 14.01 15.76 0.63
C ALA A 49 13.57 14.61 -0.28
N ASN A 50 12.74 13.69 0.22
CA ASN A 50 12.47 12.41 -0.44
C ASN A 50 11.05 12.27 -0.98
N VAL A 51 10.05 12.95 -0.40
CA VAL A 51 8.64 12.76 -0.77
C VAL A 51 8.12 13.95 -1.57
N LEU A 52 8.15 15.15 -0.97
CA LEU A 52 7.55 16.35 -1.58
C LEU A 52 8.05 16.66 -3.00
N PRO A 53 9.35 16.49 -3.33
CA PRO A 53 9.84 16.76 -4.69
C PRO A 53 9.32 15.78 -5.75
N LYS A 54 8.75 14.64 -5.35
CA LYS A 54 8.20 13.62 -6.25
C LYS A 54 6.71 13.82 -6.55
N LEU A 55 6.03 14.69 -5.80
CA LEU A 55 4.62 14.95 -6.01
C LEU A 55 4.38 15.57 -7.39
N PRO A 56 3.26 15.24 -8.04
CA PRO A 56 2.88 15.83 -9.32
C PRO A 56 2.61 17.33 -9.20
N PRO A 57 2.65 18.08 -10.32
CA PRO A 57 2.34 19.51 -10.33
C PRO A 57 0.96 19.79 -9.69
N PRO A 58 0.75 20.94 -9.01
CA PRO A 58 -0.51 21.25 -8.32
C PRO A 58 -1.77 21.26 -9.21
N SER A 59 -1.61 21.35 -10.54
CA SER A 59 -2.71 21.27 -11.51
C SER A 59 -3.10 19.84 -11.89
N ASP A 60 -2.36 18.83 -11.42
CA ASP A 60 -2.64 17.43 -11.71
C ASP A 60 -3.93 16.97 -11.03
N ARG A 61 -4.72 16.15 -11.72
CA ARG A 61 -6.01 15.64 -11.23
C ARG A 61 -5.92 14.72 -10.01
N SER A 62 -4.73 14.21 -9.71
CA SER A 62 -4.44 13.37 -8.54
C SER A 62 -4.51 14.16 -7.24
N TRP A 63 -4.43 15.50 -7.26
CA TRP A 63 -4.68 16.32 -6.09
C TRP A 63 -6.17 16.30 -5.72
N MET A 64 -6.48 15.78 -4.54
CA MET A 64 -7.85 15.53 -4.08
C MET A 64 -8.02 15.87 -2.59
N SER A 65 -9.23 16.30 -2.20
CA SER A 65 -9.60 16.36 -0.79
C SER A 65 -9.65 14.95 -0.19
N ARG A 66 -9.43 14.81 1.11
CA ARG A 66 -9.56 13.54 1.84
C ARG A 66 -10.94 12.92 1.66
N ALA A 67 -11.98 13.76 1.59
CA ALA A 67 -13.35 13.33 1.32
C ALA A 67 -13.51 12.69 -0.07
N ARG A 68 -12.83 13.23 -1.09
CA ARG A 68 -12.83 12.63 -2.43
C ARG A 68 -11.97 11.36 -2.48
N ILE A 69 -10.80 11.36 -1.84
CA ILE A 69 -9.92 10.19 -1.77
C ILE A 69 -10.67 8.98 -1.18
N ARG A 70 -11.37 9.16 -0.04
CA ARG A 70 -12.09 8.03 0.59
C ARG A 70 -13.25 7.49 -0.26
N GLU A 71 -13.90 8.35 -1.04
CA GLU A 71 -15.01 7.97 -1.92
C GLU A 71 -14.50 7.17 -3.11
N GLU A 72 -13.51 7.72 -3.84
CA GLU A 72 -12.93 7.07 -5.02
C GLU A 72 -12.16 5.80 -4.65
N LEU A 73 -11.48 5.76 -3.49
CA LEU A 73 -10.76 4.57 -3.03
C LEU A 73 -11.73 3.45 -2.63
N LEU A 74 -12.85 3.77 -1.99
CA LEU A 74 -13.89 2.77 -1.70
C LEU A 74 -14.46 2.19 -2.99
N GLU A 75 -14.79 3.04 -3.96
CA GLU A 75 -15.27 2.60 -5.27
C GLU A 75 -14.24 1.72 -5.96
N PHE A 76 -12.97 2.15 -6.00
CA PHE A 76 -11.86 1.42 -6.59
C PHE A 76 -11.71 0.00 -6.01
N CYS A 77 -11.75 -0.12 -4.68
CA CYS A 77 -11.63 -1.41 -3.99
C CYS A 77 -12.85 -2.33 -4.19
N THR A 78 -14.04 -1.75 -4.39
CA THR A 78 -15.32 -2.50 -4.37
C THR A 78 -15.97 -2.65 -5.74
N SER A 79 -15.38 -2.11 -6.80
CA SER A 79 -15.90 -2.21 -8.17
C SER A 79 -15.78 -3.62 -8.77
N ALA A 80 -14.93 -4.48 -8.21
CA ALA A 80 -14.77 -5.87 -8.63
C ALA A 80 -15.44 -6.83 -7.64
N SER A 81 -15.85 -8.00 -8.14
CA SER A 81 -16.48 -9.03 -7.29
C SER A 81 -15.47 -9.71 -6.37
N GLY A 82 -15.90 -10.04 -5.15
CA GLY A 82 -15.12 -10.77 -4.14
C GLY A 82 -14.64 -9.89 -2.99
N ASP A 83 -14.11 -10.52 -1.95
CA ASP A 83 -13.65 -9.81 -0.75
C ASP A 83 -12.37 -9.01 -1.04
N VAL A 84 -12.26 -7.84 -0.42
CA VAL A 84 -11.06 -6.99 -0.50
C VAL A 84 -9.97 -7.59 0.40
N GLU A 85 -8.76 -7.76 -0.12
CA GLU A 85 -7.57 -8.05 0.68
C GLU A 85 -6.57 -6.89 0.55
N LEU A 86 -6.23 -6.27 1.67
CA LEU A 86 -5.21 -5.23 1.71
C LEU A 86 -3.84 -5.83 2.01
N TRP A 87 -2.83 -5.44 1.25
CA TRP A 87 -1.43 -5.81 1.41
C TRP A 87 -0.54 -4.56 1.33
N ALA A 88 0.41 -4.43 2.26
CA ALA A 88 1.44 -3.42 2.21
C ALA A 88 2.73 -3.94 2.86
N TRP A 89 3.84 -3.24 2.66
CA TRP A 89 5.15 -3.61 3.18
C TRP A 89 5.49 -2.75 4.41
N ILE A 90 5.53 -3.36 5.60
CA ILE A 90 5.67 -2.66 6.89
C ILE A 90 4.45 -1.75 7.14
N ALA A 91 3.27 -2.35 7.09
CA ALA A 91 1.99 -1.71 6.82
C ALA A 91 1.34 -0.94 7.99
N ALA A 92 1.97 -0.87 9.16
CA ALA A 92 1.28 -0.48 10.38
C ALA A 92 0.74 0.96 10.31
N TYR A 93 1.60 1.91 9.94
CA TYR A 93 1.20 3.31 9.81
C TYR A 93 0.34 3.55 8.58
N ASP A 94 0.62 2.86 7.47
CA ASP A 94 -0.19 2.90 6.25
C ASP A 94 -1.64 2.49 6.50
N HIS A 95 -1.84 1.43 7.30
CA HIS A 95 -3.19 0.97 7.65
C HIS A 95 -3.94 2.03 8.45
N VAL A 96 -3.28 2.69 9.40
CA VAL A 96 -3.88 3.78 10.17
C VAL A 96 -4.18 4.98 9.27
N ALA A 97 -3.23 5.40 8.42
CA ALA A 97 -3.38 6.51 7.48
C ALA A 97 -4.56 6.31 6.53
N LEU A 98 -4.66 5.12 5.94
CA LEU A 98 -5.79 4.69 5.09
C LEU A 98 -7.10 4.73 5.86
N CYS A 99 -7.18 4.08 7.03
CA CYS A 99 -8.43 3.97 7.78
C CYS A 99 -8.92 5.32 8.32
N GLN A 100 -8.01 6.22 8.69
CA GLN A 100 -8.33 7.58 9.15
C GLN A 100 -8.95 8.47 8.06
N LEU A 101 -8.98 8.05 6.80
CA LEU A 101 -9.82 8.70 5.77
C LEU A 101 -11.33 8.64 6.11
N TRP A 102 -11.76 7.64 6.88
CA TRP A 102 -13.13 7.52 7.40
C TRP A 102 -13.27 7.97 8.86
N GLY A 103 -12.18 8.43 9.50
CA GLY A 103 -12.17 8.84 10.90
C GLY A 103 -11.89 7.67 11.85
N ALA A 104 -12.72 7.50 12.88
CA ALA A 104 -12.55 6.43 13.86
C ALA A 104 -12.86 5.05 13.26
N MET A 105 -12.26 3.99 13.81
CA MET A 105 -12.41 2.61 13.30
C MET A 105 -13.87 2.15 13.07
N PRO A 106 -14.87 2.50 13.91
CA PRO A 106 -16.26 2.11 13.66
C PRO A 106 -16.86 2.68 12.37
N ALA A 107 -16.31 3.79 11.85
CA ALA A 107 -16.78 4.44 10.63
C ALA A 107 -16.20 3.82 9.35
N LEU A 108 -15.21 2.92 9.45
CA LEU A 108 -14.65 2.22 8.30
C LEU A 108 -15.76 1.40 7.59
N PRO A 109 -15.94 1.51 6.26
CA PRO A 109 -16.96 0.75 5.54
C PRO A 109 -16.83 -0.75 5.75
N ARG A 110 -17.95 -1.49 5.86
CA ARG A 110 -17.93 -2.95 6.10
C ARG A 110 -17.18 -3.74 5.03
N ALA A 111 -17.17 -3.25 3.79
CA ALA A 111 -16.45 -3.85 2.69
C ALA A 111 -14.92 -3.76 2.82
N MET A 112 -14.40 -2.82 3.63
CA MET A 112 -12.97 -2.66 3.83
C MET A 112 -12.46 -3.56 4.98
N PRO A 113 -11.36 -4.30 4.82
CA PRO A 113 -10.77 -5.12 5.89
C PRO A 113 -10.32 -4.28 7.09
N ARG A 114 -10.41 -4.86 8.30
CA ARG A 114 -9.95 -4.24 9.56
C ARG A 114 -8.47 -4.48 9.86
N PHE A 115 -7.77 -5.09 8.91
CA PHE A 115 -6.34 -5.33 9.00
C PHE A 115 -5.75 -5.29 7.59
N THR A 116 -4.50 -4.89 7.52
CA THR A 116 -3.66 -5.06 6.33
C THR A 116 -2.77 -6.28 6.55
N ARG A 117 -2.66 -7.13 5.52
CA ARG A 117 -1.73 -8.25 5.52
C ARG A 117 -0.32 -7.74 5.28
N GLU A 118 0.63 -8.24 6.07
CA GLU A 118 2.00 -7.78 6.08
C GLU A 118 2.84 -8.52 5.02
N LEU A 119 3.22 -7.82 3.96
CA LEU A 119 3.99 -8.40 2.86
C LEU A 119 5.44 -8.70 3.28
N ARG A 120 6.03 -7.90 4.18
CA ARG A 120 7.36 -8.14 4.73
C ARG A 120 7.41 -9.45 5.50
N GLN A 121 6.36 -9.77 6.25
CA GLN A 121 6.20 -11.00 7.01
C GLN A 121 6.07 -12.18 6.06
N ARG A 122 5.21 -12.08 5.05
CA ARG A 122 5.07 -13.12 4.02
C ARG A 122 6.39 -13.42 3.31
N TRP A 123 7.22 -12.40 3.07
CA TRP A 123 8.57 -12.58 2.52
C TRP A 123 9.49 -13.39 3.45
N GLU A 124 9.39 -13.21 4.77
CA GLU A 124 10.14 -14.05 5.74
C GLU A 124 9.66 -15.48 5.74
N ASP A 125 8.34 -15.68 5.76
CA ASP A 125 7.71 -16.99 5.75
C ASP A 125 8.09 -17.79 4.49
N ALA A 126 8.34 -17.10 3.38
CA ALA A 126 8.82 -17.69 2.12
C ALA A 126 10.33 -17.97 2.09
N GLY A 127 11.05 -17.80 3.20
CA GLY A 127 12.49 -18.05 3.27
C GLY A 127 13.36 -16.92 2.71
N ARG A 128 12.82 -15.69 2.64
CA ARG A 128 13.53 -14.48 2.19
C ARG A 128 14.13 -14.58 0.78
N PRO A 129 13.33 -14.94 -0.26
CA PRO A 129 13.84 -15.01 -1.63
C PRO A 129 14.37 -13.66 -2.12
N THR A 130 15.29 -13.68 -3.08
CA THR A 130 15.82 -12.44 -3.67
C THR A 130 14.69 -11.64 -4.33
N LEU A 131 14.50 -10.40 -3.89
CA LEU A 131 13.50 -9.49 -4.43
C LEU A 131 14.14 -8.57 -5.49
N PRO A 132 13.34 -8.01 -6.42
CA PRO A 132 13.80 -6.93 -7.28
C PRO A 132 14.29 -5.73 -6.44
N PRO A 133 15.25 -4.95 -6.96
CA PRO A 133 15.70 -3.74 -6.28
C PRO A 133 14.54 -2.72 -6.15
N PRO A 134 14.60 -1.81 -5.15
CA PRO A 134 13.64 -0.71 -5.05
C PRO A 134 13.57 0.11 -6.35
N PRO A 135 12.41 0.69 -6.67
CA PRO A 135 12.25 1.48 -7.89
C PRO A 135 13.04 2.80 -7.80
N PRO A 136 13.47 3.38 -8.94
CA PRO A 136 14.23 4.65 -8.95
C PRO A 136 13.48 5.83 -8.32
N ASP A 137 12.16 5.78 -8.37
CA ASP A 137 11.20 6.75 -7.86
C ASP A 137 10.61 6.35 -6.50
N ALA A 138 11.27 5.47 -5.73
CA ALA A 138 10.88 5.13 -4.36
C ALA A 138 10.57 6.38 -3.52
N HIS A 139 9.57 6.27 -2.64
CA HIS A 139 8.89 7.38 -1.97
C HIS A 139 7.94 8.19 -2.85
N ASP A 140 7.55 7.61 -3.99
CA ASP A 140 6.27 7.84 -4.65
C ASP A 140 5.35 6.67 -4.32
N ALA A 141 4.21 6.96 -3.69
CA ALA A 141 3.31 5.94 -3.17
C ALA A 141 2.77 4.98 -4.26
N LEU A 142 2.59 5.43 -5.51
CA LEU A 142 2.16 4.53 -6.58
C LEU A 142 3.30 3.63 -7.07
N ALA A 143 4.51 4.18 -7.19
CA ALA A 143 5.69 3.40 -7.51
C ALA A 143 5.94 2.30 -6.46
N ASP A 144 5.80 2.63 -5.18
CA ASP A 144 5.99 1.68 -4.08
C ASP A 144 4.85 0.65 -4.00
N ALA A 145 3.61 1.03 -4.28
CA ALA A 145 2.48 0.09 -4.42
C ALA A 145 2.68 -0.91 -5.57
N ARG A 146 3.15 -0.45 -6.75
CA ARG A 146 3.54 -1.33 -7.88
C ARG A 146 4.68 -2.28 -7.48
N HIS A 147 5.66 -1.75 -6.75
CA HIS A 147 6.78 -2.56 -6.28
C HIS A 147 6.32 -3.63 -5.26
N ASN A 148 5.34 -3.32 -4.41
CA ASN A 148 4.71 -4.29 -3.51
C ASN A 148 4.01 -5.42 -4.28
N LEU A 149 3.29 -5.12 -5.37
CA LEU A 149 2.76 -6.17 -6.26
C LEU A 149 3.88 -7.03 -6.85
N ARG A 150 4.98 -6.42 -7.33
CA ARG A 150 6.09 -7.19 -7.90
C ARG A 150 6.77 -8.10 -6.87
N ARG A 151 6.94 -7.63 -5.62
CA ARG A 151 7.43 -8.46 -4.52
C ARG A 151 6.50 -9.65 -4.26
N TRP A 152 5.19 -9.40 -4.25
CA TRP A 152 4.19 -10.44 -4.08
C TRP A 152 4.29 -11.55 -5.14
N GLU A 153 4.47 -11.17 -6.42
CA GLU A 153 4.62 -12.13 -7.52
C GLU A 153 5.80 -13.07 -7.27
N VAL A 154 6.98 -12.52 -6.97
CA VAL A 154 8.20 -13.32 -6.68
C VAL A 154 8.00 -14.22 -5.47
N ILE A 155 7.42 -13.70 -4.38
CA ILE A 155 7.14 -14.48 -3.18
C ILE A 155 6.18 -15.63 -3.48
N SER A 156 5.15 -15.37 -4.30
CA SER A 156 4.13 -16.35 -4.66
C SER A 156 4.68 -17.46 -5.56
N GLU A 157 5.56 -17.12 -6.51
CA GLU A 157 6.27 -18.10 -7.35
C GLU A 157 7.10 -19.07 -6.50
N VAL A 158 7.85 -18.55 -5.53
CA VAL A 158 8.69 -19.37 -4.63
C VAL A 158 7.84 -20.29 -3.76
N LEU A 159 6.75 -19.78 -3.18
CA LEU A 159 5.86 -20.58 -2.36
C LEU A 159 5.15 -21.67 -3.17
N ALA A 160 4.76 -21.39 -4.42
CA ALA A 160 4.17 -22.38 -5.32
C ALA A 160 5.17 -23.50 -5.67
N ALA A 161 6.40 -23.14 -6.03
CA ALA A 161 7.45 -24.12 -6.33
C ALA A 161 7.80 -25.00 -5.12
N GLY A 162 7.77 -24.44 -3.90
CA GLY A 162 7.99 -25.18 -2.66
C GLY A 162 6.85 -26.16 -2.33
N ALA A 163 5.61 -25.86 -2.71
CA ALA A 163 4.45 -26.73 -2.51
C ALA A 163 4.42 -27.93 -3.49
N GLU A 164 5.03 -27.78 -4.67
CA GLU A 164 5.14 -28.85 -5.67
C GLU A 164 6.31 -29.82 -5.42
N ALA A 165 7.24 -29.47 -4.52
CA ALA A 165 8.35 -30.35 -4.16
C ALA A 165 7.81 -31.61 -3.43
N PRO A 166 8.16 -32.83 -3.88
CA PRO A 166 7.70 -34.05 -3.22
C PRO A 166 8.20 -34.07 -1.77
N ALA A 167 7.31 -34.43 -0.84
CA ALA A 167 7.66 -34.57 0.57
C ALA A 167 8.89 -35.48 0.71
N PRO A 168 9.91 -35.09 1.49
CA PRO A 168 11.12 -35.89 1.63
C PRO A 168 10.78 -37.23 2.30
N GLY A 169 10.69 -38.27 1.47
CA GLY A 169 10.79 -39.68 1.80
C GLY A 169 10.05 -40.17 3.05
N ALA A 170 8.83 -40.65 2.87
CA ALA A 170 8.41 -41.87 3.56
C ALA A 170 9.33 -43.00 3.07
N ARG A 171 10.47 -43.20 3.74
CA ARG A 171 11.30 -44.40 3.55
C ARG A 171 10.58 -45.56 4.25
N ALA A 172 10.25 -46.58 3.46
CA ALA A 172 9.78 -47.88 3.92
C ALA A 172 10.85 -48.61 4.75
#